data_AF-A0A0R3M7Y3-F1
#
_entry.id   AF-A0A0R3M7Y3-F1
#
_cell.length_a   1.000
_cell.length_b   1.000
_cell.length_c   1.000
_cell.angle_alpha   90.00
_cell.angle_beta   90.00
_cell.angle_gamma   90.00
#
_symmetry.space_group_name_H-M   'P 1'
#
loop_
_entity.id
_entity.type
_entity.pdbx_description
1 polymer ?
#
loop_
_entity_poly.entity_id
_entity_poly.type
_entity_poly.pdbx_seq_one_letter_code
_entity_poly.pdbx_strand_id
1 'polypeptide(L)'
;MTTTPDGTDIFYGSIPVFRGFGSLMDPAVYSPLPDDWTVGVADIVESTKAIANQRYKAVNMAGAAVIAAVTNALGGREFPFVFGGDGASFAVAPSDLARARDALAATAAWVRQDLDLKMRVALVPVKDIRAQGLDIKVARFGPSANLSYAMFSGGGLGWADAAMKRGEFAVPAATPGTQPDLSGLSCRFEEIPSARGLILSVLVVPAKGADPLAFRKVIEDIIRLVEQSPDAGRPVPPDGPPLRWPPAGVEYEARA
;
A
#
# COMPACT_ATOMS: atom_id res chain seq x y z
N MET A 1 3.23 -13.45 24.72
CA MET A 1 3.10 -14.78 24.10
C MET A 1 3.33 -14.62 22.61
N THR A 2 4.50 -15.00 22.12
CA THR A 2 4.78 -15.10 20.68
C THR A 2 3.99 -16.28 20.14
N THR A 3 2.98 -16.01 19.32
CA THR A 3 2.21 -17.03 18.61
C THR A 3 3.14 -17.66 17.57
N THR A 4 3.41 -18.96 17.67
CA THR A 4 4.12 -19.70 16.62
C THR A 4 3.29 -19.62 15.33
N PRO A 5 3.88 -19.30 14.16
CA PRO A 5 3.15 -19.32 12.90
C PRO A 5 2.67 -20.74 12.60
N ASP A 6 1.36 -20.96 12.64
CA ASP A 6 0.72 -22.23 12.29
C ASP A 6 -0.21 -22.02 11.09
N GLY A 7 -0.36 -23.03 10.23
CA GLY A 7 -1.29 -22.98 9.09
C GLY A 7 -0.85 -22.01 7.98
N THR A 8 -1.76 -21.12 7.56
CA THR A 8 -1.56 -20.22 6.42
C THR A 8 -0.68 -19.01 6.75
N ASP A 9 -0.25 -18.84 8.00
CA ASP A 9 0.58 -17.71 8.46
C ASP A 9 1.92 -17.57 7.73
N ILE A 10 2.49 -18.67 7.22
CA ILE A 10 3.75 -18.66 6.46
C ILE A 10 3.56 -18.38 4.96
N PHE A 11 2.31 -18.27 4.50
CA PHE A 11 1.94 -18.19 3.09
C PHE A 11 2.73 -17.09 2.37
N TYR A 12 2.68 -15.85 2.85
CA TYR A 12 3.31 -14.74 2.14
C TYR A 12 4.84 -14.88 2.05
N GLY A 13 5.47 -15.33 3.13
CA GLY A 13 6.91 -15.59 3.18
C GLY A 13 7.35 -16.69 2.21
N SER A 14 6.46 -17.65 1.90
CA SER A 14 6.74 -18.76 0.96
C SER A 14 6.65 -18.38 -0.51
N ILE A 15 6.07 -17.22 -0.86
CA ILE A 15 5.94 -16.79 -2.26
C ILE A 15 7.33 -16.49 -2.83
N PRO A 16 7.73 -17.11 -3.95
CA PRO A 16 9.00 -16.81 -4.59
C PRO A 16 9.07 -15.33 -5.03
N VAL A 17 10.19 -14.69 -4.74
CA VAL A 17 10.46 -13.35 -5.25
C VAL A 17 10.85 -13.46 -6.72
N PHE A 18 10.06 -12.86 -7.60
CA PHE A 18 10.40 -12.76 -9.02
C PHE A 18 11.18 -11.47 -9.29
N ARG A 19 12.00 -11.50 -10.35
CA ARG A 19 12.82 -10.36 -10.81
C ARG A 19 12.49 -10.04 -12.26
N GLY A 20 12.76 -8.80 -12.66
CA GLY A 20 12.40 -8.27 -13.97
C GLY A 20 10.95 -7.78 -13.99
N PHE A 21 10.77 -6.48 -14.17
CA PHE A 21 9.44 -5.86 -14.10
C PHE A 21 8.52 -6.31 -15.25
N GLY A 22 9.07 -6.70 -16.40
CA GLY A 22 8.29 -7.23 -17.53
C GLY A 22 7.43 -8.47 -17.21
N SER A 23 7.79 -9.25 -16.19
CA SER A 23 7.00 -10.43 -15.76
C SER A 23 5.77 -10.06 -14.94
N LEU A 24 5.54 -8.78 -14.64
CA LEU A 24 4.42 -8.31 -13.80
C LEU A 24 3.05 -8.73 -14.35
N MET A 25 2.91 -8.86 -15.67
CA MET A 25 1.65 -9.24 -16.32
C MET A 25 1.47 -10.76 -16.46
N ASP A 26 2.43 -11.57 -16.02
CA ASP A 26 2.30 -13.03 -16.03
C ASP A 26 1.44 -13.52 -14.86
N PRO A 27 0.25 -14.10 -15.09
CA PRO A 27 -0.59 -14.61 -14.01
C PRO A 27 0.10 -15.69 -13.16
N ALA A 28 1.11 -16.39 -13.70
CA ALA A 28 1.79 -17.47 -13.01
C ALA A 28 2.65 -16.99 -11.82
N VAL A 29 3.01 -15.70 -11.75
CA VAL A 29 3.79 -15.17 -10.61
C VAL A 29 2.92 -14.80 -9.41
N TYR A 30 1.59 -14.82 -9.56
CA TYR A 30 0.64 -14.46 -8.51
C TYR A 30 0.04 -15.69 -7.84
N SER A 31 0.11 -15.71 -6.51
CA SER A 31 -0.53 -16.73 -5.68
C SER A 31 -1.83 -16.18 -5.07
N PRO A 32 -2.95 -16.91 -5.13
CA PRO A 32 -4.20 -16.49 -4.50
C PRO A 32 -4.04 -16.44 -2.98
N LEU A 33 -4.58 -15.40 -2.34
CA LEU A 33 -4.61 -15.33 -0.88
C LEU A 33 -5.44 -16.50 -0.32
N PRO A 34 -5.06 -17.05 0.85
CA PRO A 34 -5.89 -18.04 1.53
C PRO A 34 -7.28 -17.49 1.92
N ASP A 35 -8.30 -18.35 1.93
CA ASP A 35 -9.71 -17.95 2.19
C ASP A 35 -9.94 -17.35 3.59
N ASP A 36 -9.13 -17.78 4.56
CA ASP A 36 -9.19 -17.35 5.95
C ASP A 36 -8.48 -16.00 6.21
N TRP A 37 -7.79 -15.46 5.20
CA TRP A 37 -7.12 -14.16 5.32
C TRP A 37 -8.09 -12.99 5.27
N THR A 38 -7.62 -11.85 5.76
CA THR A 38 -8.35 -10.58 5.75
C THR A 38 -7.54 -9.50 5.06
N VAL A 39 -8.19 -8.70 4.23
CA VAL A 39 -7.61 -7.54 3.55
C VAL A 39 -7.91 -6.28 4.34
N GLY A 40 -6.87 -5.55 4.72
CA GLY A 40 -6.96 -4.22 5.30
C GLY A 40 -6.88 -3.15 4.22
N VAL A 41 -7.75 -2.16 4.30
CA VAL A 41 -7.71 -0.96 3.44
C VAL A 41 -7.88 0.29 4.29
N ALA A 42 -7.17 1.35 3.92
CA ALA A 42 -7.20 2.65 4.56
C ALA A 42 -7.10 3.78 3.52
N ASP A 43 -7.83 4.88 3.72
CA ASP A 43 -7.94 6.02 2.79
C ASP A 43 -8.28 7.32 3.53
N ILE A 44 -7.66 8.43 3.15
CA ILE A 44 -7.98 9.76 3.67
C ILE A 44 -9.23 10.33 2.97
N VAL A 45 -10.22 10.72 3.78
CA VAL A 45 -11.42 11.40 3.32
C VAL A 45 -11.05 12.80 2.78
N GLU A 46 -11.50 13.12 1.57
CA GLU A 46 -11.23 14.39 0.88
C GLU A 46 -9.72 14.70 0.69
N SER A 47 -8.89 13.66 0.48
CA SER A 47 -7.44 13.80 0.27
C SER A 47 -7.08 14.81 -0.83
N THR A 48 -7.80 14.82 -1.96
CA THR A 48 -7.60 15.79 -3.06
C THR A 48 -7.71 17.24 -2.59
N LYS A 49 -8.69 17.54 -1.73
CA LYS A 49 -8.90 18.88 -1.17
C LYS A 49 -7.82 19.22 -0.15
N ALA A 50 -7.41 18.26 0.69
CA ALA A 50 -6.29 18.44 1.61
C ALA A 50 -4.98 18.74 0.86
N ILE A 51 -4.71 18.01 -0.23
CA ILE A 51 -3.54 18.23 -1.10
C ILE A 51 -3.60 19.62 -1.76
N ALA A 52 -4.77 20.02 -2.29
CA ALA A 52 -4.96 21.37 -2.84
C ALA A 52 -4.70 22.48 -1.80
N ASN A 53 -4.96 22.19 -0.52
CA ASN A 53 -4.63 23.07 0.61
C ASN A 53 -3.19 22.86 1.14
N GLN A 54 -2.28 22.38 0.29
CA GLN A 54 -0.85 22.19 0.60
C GLN A 54 -0.57 21.19 1.74
N ARG A 55 -1.49 20.28 2.05
CA ARG A 55 -1.34 19.27 3.12
C ARG A 55 -0.80 17.93 2.63
N TYR A 56 -0.12 17.91 1.49
CA TYR A 56 0.39 16.69 0.86
C TYR A 56 1.23 15.82 1.81
N LYS A 57 2.13 16.40 2.60
CA LYS A 57 2.95 15.65 3.56
C LYS A 57 2.12 15.01 4.68
N ALA A 58 1.11 15.71 5.19
CA ALA A 58 0.22 15.15 6.22
C ALA A 58 -0.60 13.97 5.66
N VAL A 59 -1.10 14.10 4.43
CA VAL A 59 -1.85 13.03 3.74
C VAL A 59 -0.97 11.79 3.54
N ASN A 60 0.25 11.97 3.01
CA ASN A 60 1.18 10.87 2.82
C ASN A 60 1.65 10.24 4.13
N MET A 61 1.90 11.07 5.15
CA MET A 61 2.28 10.55 6.46
C MET A 61 1.17 9.71 7.07
N ALA A 62 -0.09 10.13 6.92
CA ALA A 62 -1.21 9.33 7.37
C ALA A 62 -1.27 7.97 6.66
N GLY A 63 -1.13 7.94 5.34
CA GLY A 63 -1.09 6.67 4.58
C GLY A 63 0.09 5.77 4.98
N ALA A 64 1.28 6.34 5.20
CA ALA A 64 2.46 5.61 5.62
C ALA A 64 2.37 5.10 7.08
N ALA A 65 1.70 5.86 7.95
CA ALA A 65 1.48 5.48 9.36
C ALA A 65 0.70 4.17 9.48
N VAL A 66 -0.21 3.87 8.55
CA VAL A 66 -0.91 2.58 8.50
C VAL A 66 0.08 1.41 8.37
N ILE A 67 1.05 1.54 7.47
CA ILE A 67 2.05 0.51 7.22
C ILE A 67 2.96 0.35 8.43
N ALA A 68 3.45 1.46 9.01
CA ALA A 68 4.30 1.44 10.19
C ALA A 68 3.58 0.81 11.40
N ALA A 69 2.36 1.27 11.70
CA ALA A 69 1.57 0.77 12.81
C ALA A 69 1.29 -0.73 12.71
N VAL A 70 0.90 -1.21 11.52
CA VAL A 70 0.66 -2.64 11.30
C VAL A 70 1.98 -3.41 11.41
N THR A 71 3.05 -2.96 10.77
CA THR A 71 4.37 -3.63 10.84
C THR A 71 4.83 -3.82 12.29
N ASN A 72 4.72 -2.78 13.11
CA ASN A 72 5.11 -2.81 14.52
C ASN A 72 4.18 -3.72 15.33
N ALA A 73 2.87 -3.65 15.10
CA ALA A 73 1.91 -4.53 15.75
C ALA A 73 2.13 -6.01 15.39
N LEU A 74 2.64 -6.32 14.19
CA LEU A 74 2.96 -7.69 13.77
C LEU A 74 4.36 -8.15 14.22
N GLY A 75 5.12 -7.34 14.95
CA GLY A 75 6.46 -7.66 15.41
C GLY A 75 7.48 -7.78 14.29
N GLY A 76 7.33 -7.01 13.21
CA GLY A 76 8.25 -7.00 12.07
C GLY A 76 8.12 -8.20 11.13
N ARG A 77 7.09 -9.05 11.30
CA ARG A 77 6.81 -10.13 10.34
C ARG A 77 6.47 -9.56 8.96
N GLU A 78 6.91 -10.24 7.91
CA GLU A 78 6.56 -9.86 6.54
C GLU A 78 5.07 -10.08 6.27
N PHE A 79 4.40 -9.06 5.71
CA PHE A 79 3.03 -9.13 5.22
C PHE A 79 2.92 -8.34 3.92
N PRO A 80 2.00 -8.68 3.02
CA PRO A 80 1.85 -7.97 1.76
C PRO A 80 1.15 -6.62 1.99
N PHE A 81 1.76 -5.53 1.54
CA PHE A 81 1.15 -4.21 1.57
C PHE A 81 1.51 -3.37 0.33
N VAL A 82 0.65 -2.40 0.02
CA VAL A 82 0.85 -1.36 -0.99
C VAL A 82 0.53 -0.02 -0.37
N PHE A 83 1.44 0.94 -0.56
CA PHE A 83 1.22 2.34 -0.22
C PHE A 83 0.52 3.06 -1.39
N GLY A 84 -0.59 3.75 -1.11
CA GLY A 84 -1.39 4.46 -2.12
C GLY A 84 -1.14 5.96 -2.18
N GLY A 85 -0.28 6.51 -1.30
CA GLY A 85 -0.16 7.96 -1.10
C GLY A 85 -1.04 8.41 0.06
N ASP A 86 -2.35 8.51 -0.17
CA ASP A 86 -3.34 8.93 0.84
C ASP A 86 -3.92 7.76 1.66
N GLY A 87 -3.28 6.60 1.60
CA GLY A 87 -3.80 5.38 2.17
C GLY A 87 -2.84 4.21 2.00
N ALA A 88 -3.29 3.04 2.45
CA ALA A 88 -2.57 1.80 2.27
C ALA A 88 -3.56 0.63 2.14
N SER A 89 -3.12 -0.42 1.48
CA SER A 89 -3.83 -1.69 1.44
C SER A 89 -2.88 -2.82 1.80
N PHE A 90 -3.36 -3.84 2.49
CA PHE A 90 -2.55 -4.96 2.93
C PHE A 90 -3.39 -6.22 3.15
N ALA A 91 -2.76 -7.37 3.39
CA ALA A 91 -3.46 -8.56 3.85
C ALA A 91 -2.77 -9.20 5.05
N VAL A 92 -3.55 -9.77 5.95
CA VAL A 92 -3.07 -10.43 7.17
C VAL A 92 -3.69 -11.81 7.34
N ALA A 93 -2.90 -12.71 7.92
CA ALA A 93 -3.34 -14.02 8.33
C ALA A 93 -4.29 -13.95 9.54
N PRO A 94 -5.08 -15.00 9.82
CA PRO A 94 -6.02 -15.01 10.95
C PRO A 94 -5.37 -14.68 12.29
N SER A 95 -4.13 -15.12 12.52
CA SER A 95 -3.41 -14.89 13.78
C SER A 95 -3.05 -13.42 14.02
N ASP A 96 -3.02 -12.62 12.95
CA ASP A 96 -2.66 -11.20 12.96
C ASP A 96 -3.86 -10.26 12.95
N LEU A 97 -5.05 -10.77 12.65
CA LEU A 97 -6.25 -9.96 12.44
C LEU A 97 -6.56 -9.02 13.62
N ALA A 98 -6.46 -9.51 14.86
CA ALA A 98 -6.73 -8.70 16.04
C ALA A 98 -5.72 -7.55 16.20
N ARG A 99 -4.42 -7.84 16.04
CA ARG A 99 -3.35 -6.84 16.16
C ARG A 99 -3.43 -5.80 15.04
N ALA A 100 -3.73 -6.22 13.82
CA ALA A 100 -3.95 -5.31 12.69
C ALA A 100 -5.17 -4.41 12.92
N ARG A 101 -6.26 -4.94 13.49
CA ARG A 101 -7.46 -4.15 13.84
C ARG A 101 -7.13 -3.05 14.84
N ASP A 102 -6.44 -3.40 15.91
CA ASP A 102 -6.09 -2.43 16.97
C ASP A 102 -5.15 -1.35 16.43
N ALA A 103 -4.16 -1.74 15.59
CA ALA A 103 -3.26 -0.81 14.92
C ALA A 103 -4.02 0.16 13.99
N LEU A 104 -4.97 -0.33 13.19
CA LEU A 104 -5.80 0.51 12.32
C LEU A 104 -6.68 1.48 13.12
N ALA A 105 -7.31 0.99 14.19
CA ALA A 105 -8.16 1.80 15.05
C ALA A 105 -7.37 2.93 15.73
N ALA A 106 -6.17 2.63 16.25
CA ALA A 106 -5.26 3.61 16.83
C ALA A 106 -4.77 4.62 15.78
N THR A 107 -4.39 4.15 14.59
CA THR A 107 -3.95 5.02 13.48
C THR A 107 -5.06 5.99 13.07
N ALA A 108 -6.30 5.51 12.92
CA ALA A 108 -7.42 6.38 12.56
C ALA A 108 -7.71 7.44 13.64
N ALA A 109 -7.50 7.12 14.93
CA ALA A 109 -7.61 8.08 16.02
C ALA A 109 -6.49 9.14 15.97
N TRP A 110 -5.24 8.71 15.83
CA TRP A 110 -4.06 9.59 15.70
C TRP A 110 -4.16 10.53 14.51
N VAL A 111 -4.52 10.02 13.31
CA VAL A 111 -4.69 10.85 12.11
C VAL A 111 -5.71 11.97 12.33
N ARG A 112 -6.78 11.69 13.08
CA ARG A 112 -7.77 12.72 13.45
C ARG A 112 -7.22 13.75 14.42
N GLN A 113 -6.49 13.31 15.45
CA GLN A 113 -6.07 14.17 16.56
C GLN A 113 -4.83 15.00 16.22
N ASP A 114 -3.82 14.36 15.64
CA ASP A 114 -2.49 14.94 15.48
C ASP A 114 -2.23 15.46 14.06
N LEU A 115 -2.98 14.95 13.08
CA LEU A 115 -2.93 15.41 11.69
C LEU A 115 -4.18 16.18 11.26
N ASP A 116 -5.24 16.34 12.06
CA ASP A 116 -6.49 17.02 11.63
C ASP A 116 -6.98 16.55 10.25
N LEU A 117 -6.95 15.22 10.04
CA LEU A 117 -7.42 14.54 8.84
C LEU A 117 -8.38 13.43 9.25
N LYS A 118 -9.27 13.01 8.35
CA LYS A 118 -10.16 11.88 8.60
C LYS A 118 -9.70 10.68 7.78
N MET A 119 -9.42 9.57 8.44
CA MET A 119 -9.08 8.31 7.80
C MET A 119 -10.26 7.33 7.89
N ARG A 120 -10.58 6.67 6.77
CA ARG A 120 -11.38 5.44 6.75
C ARG A 120 -10.44 4.26 6.86
N VAL A 121 -10.84 3.25 7.63
CA VAL A 121 -10.15 1.97 7.73
C VAL A 121 -11.18 0.84 7.71
N ALA A 122 -10.88 -0.24 7.02
CA ALA A 122 -11.73 -1.43 6.98
C ALA A 122 -10.91 -2.71 6.94
N LEU A 123 -11.52 -3.80 7.42
CA LEU A 123 -10.97 -5.15 7.41
C LEU A 123 -11.98 -6.08 6.71
N VAL A 124 -11.65 -6.48 5.48
CA VAL A 124 -12.54 -7.20 4.56
C VAL A 124 -12.08 -8.65 4.41
N PRO A 125 -12.86 -9.65 4.86
CA PRO A 125 -12.50 -11.05 4.69
C PRO A 125 -12.36 -11.43 3.20
N VAL A 126 -11.35 -12.25 2.86
CA VAL A 126 -11.11 -12.69 1.47
C VAL A 126 -12.32 -13.44 0.91
N LYS A 127 -12.99 -14.26 1.72
CA LYS A 127 -14.24 -14.94 1.34
C LYS A 127 -15.35 -13.99 0.87
N ASP A 128 -15.47 -12.80 1.47
CA ASP A 128 -16.54 -11.85 1.15
C ASP A 128 -16.24 -11.16 -0.18
N ILE A 129 -14.96 -10.97 -0.51
CA ILE A 129 -14.48 -10.51 -1.81
C ILE A 129 -14.78 -11.57 -2.89
N ARG A 130 -14.52 -12.84 -2.59
CA ARG A 130 -14.82 -13.96 -3.49
C ARG A 130 -16.31 -14.15 -3.73
N ALA A 131 -17.15 -13.86 -2.74
CA ALA A 131 -18.61 -13.86 -2.89
C ALA A 131 -19.10 -12.84 -3.94
N GLN A 132 -18.29 -11.84 -4.30
CA GLN A 132 -18.57 -10.87 -5.38
C GLN A 132 -18.07 -11.31 -6.76
N GLY A 133 -17.55 -12.54 -6.88
CA GLY A 133 -16.95 -13.04 -8.12
C GLY A 133 -15.57 -12.45 -8.43
N LEU A 134 -14.90 -11.84 -7.43
CA LEU A 134 -13.56 -11.29 -7.54
C LEU A 134 -12.55 -12.17 -6.79
N ASP A 135 -11.26 -11.91 -6.98
CA ASP A 135 -10.20 -12.60 -6.22
C ASP A 135 -9.16 -11.59 -5.73
N ILE A 136 -8.33 -12.01 -4.77
CA ILE A 136 -7.10 -11.30 -4.42
C ILE A 136 -5.95 -12.27 -4.50
N LYS A 137 -5.00 -11.94 -5.37
CA LYS A 137 -3.74 -12.64 -5.52
C LYS A 137 -2.59 -11.70 -5.25
N VAL A 138 -1.48 -12.25 -4.79
CA VAL A 138 -0.29 -11.48 -4.47
C VAL A 138 0.95 -12.13 -5.08
N ALA A 139 1.86 -11.29 -5.56
CA ALA A 139 3.20 -11.67 -5.99
C ALA A 139 4.25 -10.83 -5.24
N ARG A 140 5.50 -11.30 -5.18
CA ARG A 140 6.63 -10.57 -4.59
C ARG A 140 7.60 -10.14 -5.67
N PHE A 141 7.62 -8.85 -6.00
CA PHE A 141 8.53 -8.28 -6.98
C PHE A 141 9.81 -7.77 -6.30
N GLY A 142 10.97 -8.28 -6.68
CA GLY A 142 12.26 -7.86 -6.13
C GLY A 142 13.05 -6.94 -7.05
N PRO A 143 12.95 -5.60 -6.94
CA PRO A 143 13.74 -4.67 -7.76
C PRO A 143 15.23 -4.70 -7.42
N SER A 144 15.60 -5.19 -6.23
CA SER A 144 16.98 -5.33 -5.77
C SER A 144 17.16 -6.57 -4.89
N ALA A 145 18.39 -6.87 -4.46
CA ALA A 145 18.66 -8.00 -3.57
C ALA A 145 18.04 -7.83 -2.17
N ASN A 146 17.82 -6.59 -1.74
CA ASN A 146 17.50 -6.25 -0.35
C ASN A 146 16.03 -5.84 -0.15
N LEU A 147 15.21 -5.89 -1.20
CA LEU A 147 13.85 -5.37 -1.17
C LEU A 147 12.91 -6.22 -2.02
N SER A 148 11.70 -6.43 -1.51
CA SER A 148 10.60 -7.00 -2.27
C SER A 148 9.32 -6.21 -2.03
N TYR A 149 8.55 -5.98 -3.08
CA TYR A 149 7.26 -5.31 -3.06
C TYR A 149 6.13 -6.31 -3.28
N ALA A 150 5.05 -6.18 -2.53
CA ALA A 150 3.82 -6.90 -2.83
C ALA A 150 3.15 -6.30 -4.07
N MET A 151 2.76 -7.16 -5.01
CA MET A 151 1.97 -6.80 -6.17
C MET A 151 0.63 -7.51 -6.08
N PHE A 152 -0.48 -6.77 -6.13
CA PHE A 152 -1.82 -7.35 -6.03
C PHE A 152 -2.50 -7.47 -7.40
N SER A 153 -3.26 -8.55 -7.59
CA SER A 153 -4.12 -8.74 -8.77
C SER A 153 -5.44 -9.44 -8.40
N GLY A 154 -6.36 -9.56 -9.36
CA GLY A 154 -7.67 -10.21 -9.18
C GLY A 154 -8.86 -9.26 -8.95
N GLY A 155 -8.61 -7.95 -8.87
CA GLY A 155 -9.65 -6.91 -8.77
C GLY A 155 -10.29 -6.75 -7.40
N GLY A 156 -10.09 -7.70 -6.48
CA GLY A 156 -10.68 -7.67 -5.15
C GLY A 156 -10.23 -6.49 -4.28
N LEU A 157 -9.00 -5.99 -4.46
CA LEU A 157 -8.49 -4.84 -3.70
C LEU A 157 -9.26 -3.55 -4.04
N GLY A 158 -9.55 -3.34 -5.32
CA GLY A 158 -10.36 -2.20 -5.78
C GLY A 158 -11.80 -2.28 -5.29
N TRP A 159 -12.36 -3.49 -5.20
CA TRP A 159 -13.68 -3.67 -4.59
C TRP A 159 -13.67 -3.42 -3.08
N ALA A 160 -12.64 -3.89 -2.36
CA ALA A 160 -12.49 -3.66 -0.93
C ALA A 160 -12.38 -2.16 -0.60
N ASP A 161 -11.59 -1.39 -1.38
CA ASP A 161 -11.55 0.07 -1.28
C ASP A 161 -12.93 0.71 -1.50
N ALA A 162 -13.64 0.29 -2.56
CA ALA A 162 -14.98 0.79 -2.83
C ALA A 162 -15.98 0.43 -1.73
N ALA A 163 -15.89 -0.76 -1.13
CA ALA A 163 -16.73 -1.20 -0.02
C ALA A 163 -16.48 -0.37 1.25
N MET A 164 -15.21 -0.14 1.60
CA MET A 164 -14.83 0.76 2.69
C MET A 164 -15.39 2.17 2.46
N LYS A 165 -15.32 2.70 1.24
CA LYS A 165 -15.85 4.03 0.90
C LYS A 165 -17.38 4.12 1.03
N ARG A 166 -18.10 3.00 0.93
CA ARG A 166 -19.54 2.87 1.26
C ARG A 166 -19.81 2.67 2.76
N GLY A 167 -18.78 2.54 3.59
CA GLY A 167 -18.89 2.33 5.04
C GLY A 167 -19.01 0.87 5.46
N GLU A 168 -18.85 -0.08 4.53
CA GLU A 168 -18.86 -1.51 4.83
C GLU A 168 -17.54 -1.93 5.50
N PHE A 169 -17.60 -2.96 6.35
CA PHE A 169 -16.42 -3.54 7.04
C PHE A 169 -15.59 -2.55 7.88
N ALA A 170 -16.17 -1.40 8.21
CA ALA A 170 -15.46 -0.32 8.88
C ALA A 170 -14.92 -0.77 10.25
N VAL A 171 -13.66 -0.41 10.52
CA VAL A 171 -13.08 -0.51 11.86
C VAL A 171 -13.30 0.84 12.56
N PRO A 172 -14.02 0.87 13.70
CA PRO A 172 -14.15 2.11 14.47
C PRO A 172 -12.79 2.63 14.94
N ALA A 173 -12.60 3.95 14.88
CA ALA A 173 -11.42 4.56 15.48
C ALA A 173 -11.35 4.25 16.98
N ALA A 174 -10.14 4.10 17.50
CA ALA A 174 -9.92 3.89 18.92
C ALA A 174 -10.38 5.11 19.74
N THR A 175 -10.45 4.92 21.06
CA THR A 175 -10.74 6.01 21.98
C THR A 175 -9.73 7.16 21.79
N PRO A 176 -10.18 8.43 21.89
CA PRO A 176 -9.26 9.57 21.82
C PRO A 176 -8.08 9.42 22.78
N GLY A 177 -6.86 9.67 22.30
CA GLY A 177 -5.62 9.53 23.08
C GLY A 177 -4.95 8.16 22.95
N THR A 178 -5.59 7.18 22.30
CA THR A 178 -4.90 5.95 21.88
C THR A 178 -3.93 6.28 20.75
N GLN A 179 -2.66 5.90 20.93
CA GLN A 179 -1.58 6.16 19.99
C GLN A 179 -1.12 4.84 19.32
N PRO A 180 -0.93 4.81 17.99
CA PRO A 180 -0.28 3.69 17.32
C PRO A 180 1.22 3.68 17.62
N ASP A 181 1.87 2.52 17.49
CA ASP A 181 3.34 2.45 17.47
C ASP A 181 3.84 2.79 16.06
N LEU A 182 4.36 4.00 15.87
CA LEU A 182 4.92 4.45 14.58
C LEU A 182 6.44 4.43 14.57
N SER A 183 7.07 3.65 15.45
CA SER A 183 8.52 3.46 15.48
C SER A 183 9.06 3.16 14.08
N GLY A 184 10.05 3.93 13.64
CA GLY A 184 10.68 3.82 12.33
C GLY A 184 9.98 4.57 11.19
N LEU A 185 8.83 5.20 11.42
CA LEU A 185 8.18 6.06 10.43
C LEU A 185 9.04 7.31 10.18
N SER A 186 9.36 7.54 8.91
CA SER A 186 10.15 8.68 8.45
C SER A 186 9.69 9.06 7.05
N CYS A 187 9.42 10.35 6.82
CA CYS A 187 8.92 10.88 5.54
C CYS A 187 9.83 12.01 5.04
N ARG A 188 11.14 11.76 5.07
CA ARG A 188 12.21 12.73 4.72
C ARG A 188 12.45 12.89 3.22
N PHE A 189 11.44 12.62 2.40
CA PHE A 189 11.58 12.79 0.96
C PHE A 189 11.50 14.29 0.60
N GLU A 190 12.37 14.70 -0.32
CA GLU A 190 12.38 16.01 -0.95
C GLU A 190 11.83 15.90 -2.37
N GLU A 191 11.34 17.02 -2.91
CA GLU A 191 10.82 17.05 -4.27
C GLU A 191 11.89 16.62 -5.29
N ILE A 192 11.50 15.74 -6.22
CA ILE A 192 12.37 15.28 -7.30
C ILE A 192 12.15 16.19 -8.50
N PRO A 193 13.10 17.08 -8.85
CA PRO A 193 12.93 17.99 -9.96
C PRO A 193 12.91 17.22 -11.29
N SER A 194 12.08 17.67 -12.23
CA SER A 194 12.05 17.06 -13.57
C SER A 194 13.37 17.30 -14.32
N ALA A 195 14.02 16.25 -14.80
CA ALA A 195 15.22 16.37 -15.64
C ALA A 195 14.91 16.85 -17.08
N ARG A 196 13.68 16.63 -17.57
CA ARG A 196 13.26 16.90 -18.95
C ARG A 196 12.00 17.77 -19.04
N GLY A 197 11.75 18.60 -18.03
CA GLY A 197 10.60 19.51 -17.95
C GLY A 197 9.26 18.87 -17.53
N LEU A 198 9.12 17.54 -17.60
CA LEU A 198 7.93 16.81 -17.17
C LEU A 198 8.30 15.47 -16.53
N ILE A 199 7.66 15.14 -15.40
CA ILE A 199 7.57 13.77 -14.86
C ILE A 199 6.17 13.24 -15.20
N LEU A 200 6.11 12.15 -15.96
CA LEU A 200 4.85 11.52 -16.36
C LEU A 200 4.61 10.28 -15.49
N SER A 201 3.49 10.27 -14.76
CA SER A 201 2.96 9.09 -14.09
C SER A 201 1.76 8.57 -14.88
N VAL A 202 1.78 7.28 -15.24
CA VAL A 202 0.72 6.66 -16.05
C VAL A 202 0.00 5.62 -15.20
N LEU A 203 -1.31 5.79 -15.07
CA LEU A 203 -2.21 4.79 -14.50
C LEU A 203 -3.03 4.18 -15.64
N VAL A 204 -2.91 2.87 -15.84
CA VAL A 204 -3.62 2.14 -16.91
C VAL A 204 -4.56 1.14 -16.27
N VAL A 205 -5.85 1.24 -16.61
CA VAL A 205 -6.90 0.36 -16.10
C VAL A 205 -7.65 -0.21 -17.30
N PRO A 206 -7.92 -1.53 -17.34
CA PRO A 206 -8.69 -2.11 -18.43
C PRO A 206 -10.14 -1.61 -18.37
N ALA A 207 -10.71 -1.30 -19.53
CA ALA A 207 -12.14 -1.05 -19.63
C ALA A 207 -12.94 -2.32 -19.24
N LYS A 208 -14.18 -2.13 -18.78
CA LYS A 208 -15.06 -3.26 -18.44
C LYS A 208 -15.25 -4.16 -19.66
N GLY A 209 -14.93 -5.45 -19.51
CA GLY A 209 -15.03 -6.43 -20.60
C GLY A 209 -13.92 -6.36 -21.65
N ALA A 210 -12.85 -5.58 -21.41
CA ALA A 210 -11.67 -5.59 -22.27
C ALA A 210 -11.02 -6.98 -22.31
N ASP A 211 -10.51 -7.35 -23.48
CA ASP A 211 -9.74 -8.59 -23.63
C ASP A 211 -8.47 -8.54 -22.75
N PRO A 212 -8.30 -9.49 -21.80
CA PRO A 212 -7.12 -9.54 -20.95
C PRO A 212 -5.80 -9.65 -21.72
N LEU A 213 -5.79 -10.34 -22.88
CA LEU A 213 -4.58 -10.50 -23.68
C LEU A 213 -4.21 -9.20 -24.39
N ALA A 214 -5.19 -8.49 -24.95
CA ALA A 214 -4.98 -7.15 -25.50
C ALA A 214 -4.49 -6.15 -24.44
N PHE A 215 -5.08 -6.16 -23.24
CA PHE A 215 -4.63 -5.31 -22.14
C PHE A 215 -3.18 -5.63 -21.74
N ARG A 216 -2.86 -6.91 -21.56
CA ARG A 216 -1.49 -7.36 -21.28
C ARG A 216 -0.51 -6.88 -22.33
N LYS A 217 -0.84 -7.04 -23.62
CA LYS A 217 0.00 -6.58 -24.72
C LYS A 217 0.28 -5.07 -24.65
N VAL A 218 -0.73 -4.26 -24.36
CA VAL A 218 -0.55 -2.80 -24.19
C VAL A 218 0.41 -2.48 -23.05
N ILE A 219 0.27 -3.15 -21.90
CA ILE A 219 1.18 -2.94 -20.76
C ILE A 219 2.61 -3.38 -21.12
N GLU A 220 2.79 -4.53 -21.77
CA GLU A 220 4.10 -5.02 -22.22
C GLU A 220 4.75 -4.07 -23.24
N ASP A 221 3.97 -3.49 -24.16
CA ASP A 221 4.45 -2.50 -25.12
C ASP A 221 4.87 -1.19 -24.41
N ILE A 222 4.10 -0.73 -23.41
CA ILE A 222 4.48 0.44 -22.58
C ILE A 222 5.79 0.16 -21.83
N ILE A 223 5.92 -1.00 -21.17
CA ILE A 223 7.14 -1.37 -20.44
C ILE A 223 8.33 -1.40 -21.39
N ARG A 224 8.19 -2.02 -22.57
CA ARG A 224 9.26 -2.08 -23.57
C ARG A 224 9.71 -0.67 -24.01
N LEU A 225 8.77 0.24 -24.23
CA LEU A 225 9.08 1.63 -24.58
C LEU A 225 9.82 2.36 -23.46
N VAL A 226 9.41 2.16 -22.20
CA VAL A 226 10.05 2.78 -21.03
C VAL A 226 11.47 2.23 -20.82
N GLU A 227 11.66 0.91 -20.92
CA GLU A 227 12.97 0.26 -20.75
C GLU A 227 13.99 0.67 -21.82
N GLN A 228 13.54 1.04 -23.02
CA GLN A 228 14.39 1.55 -24.10
C GLN A 228 14.73 3.04 -23.96
N SER A 229 14.08 3.76 -23.05
CA SER A 229 14.37 5.17 -22.82
C SER A 229 15.64 5.37 -21.97
N PRO A 230 16.31 6.55 -22.03
CA PRO A 230 17.44 6.85 -21.17
C PRO A 230 17.12 6.59 -19.69
N ASP A 231 18.07 5.95 -18.99
CA ASP A 231 17.93 5.50 -17.60
C ASP A 231 16.70 4.63 -17.31
N ALA A 232 16.16 3.96 -18.34
CA ALA A 232 14.90 3.22 -18.29
C ALA A 232 13.73 4.05 -17.72
N GLY A 233 13.73 5.36 -17.98
CA GLY A 233 12.69 6.28 -17.54
C GLY A 233 12.70 6.61 -16.04
N ARG A 234 13.77 6.27 -15.31
CA ARG A 234 13.88 6.53 -13.87
C ARG A 234 13.86 8.04 -13.59
N PRO A 235 12.88 8.54 -12.81
CA PRO A 235 12.82 9.96 -12.47
C PRO A 235 13.77 10.33 -11.32
N VAL A 236 14.25 9.34 -10.56
CA VAL A 236 15.08 9.55 -9.38
C VAL A 236 16.57 9.59 -9.79
N PRO A 237 17.33 10.63 -9.39
CA PRO A 237 18.78 10.67 -9.60
C PRO A 237 19.48 9.49 -8.92
N PRO A 238 20.66 9.05 -9.42
CA PRO A 238 21.43 7.96 -8.80
C PRO A 238 21.77 8.21 -7.32
N ASP A 239 22.08 9.45 -6.95
CA ASP A 239 22.40 9.85 -5.57
C ASP A 239 21.15 10.17 -4.72
N GLY A 240 19.96 10.01 -5.28
CA GLY A 240 18.69 10.37 -4.66
C GLY A 240 18.36 11.87 -4.73
N PRO A 241 17.20 12.28 -4.21
CA PRO A 241 16.84 13.69 -4.11
C PRO A 241 17.75 14.42 -3.11
N PRO A 242 18.07 15.71 -3.36
CA PRO A 242 18.91 16.49 -2.45
C PRO A 242 18.20 16.71 -1.12
N LEU A 243 18.82 16.27 -0.02
CA LEU A 243 18.30 16.50 1.33
C LEU A 243 18.54 17.95 1.77
N ARG A 244 17.50 18.62 2.29
CA ARG A 244 17.62 19.96 2.90
C ARG A 244 17.39 19.87 4.41
N TRP A 245 18.06 20.73 5.17
CA TRP A 245 17.90 20.81 6.64
C TRP A 245 17.28 22.15 7.07
N PRO A 246 16.24 22.16 7.91
CA PRO A 246 15.47 20.99 8.35
C PRO A 246 14.67 20.37 7.18
N PRO A 247 14.41 19.05 7.17
CA PRO A 247 13.60 18.45 6.13
C PRO A 247 12.18 18.99 6.20
N ALA A 248 11.54 19.20 5.05
CA ALA A 248 10.16 19.64 5.04
C ALA A 248 9.27 18.59 5.75
N GLY A 249 8.34 19.01 6.61
CA GLY A 249 7.45 18.08 7.32
C GLY A 249 8.04 17.42 8.57
N VAL A 250 9.20 17.88 9.06
CA VAL A 250 9.82 17.38 10.31
C VAL A 250 8.88 17.47 11.51
N GLU A 251 7.98 18.46 11.53
CA GLU A 251 6.95 18.64 12.55
C GLU A 251 5.94 17.50 12.60
N TYR A 252 5.71 16.81 11.48
CA TYR A 252 4.84 15.65 11.44
C TYR A 252 5.57 14.40 11.94
N GLU A 253 6.86 14.25 11.62
CA GLU A 253 7.69 13.16 12.19
C GLU A 253 7.80 13.28 13.70
N ALA A 254 7.87 14.50 14.24
CA ALA A 254 7.92 14.72 15.69
C ALA A 254 6.60 14.39 16.41
N ARG A 255 5.49 14.26 15.69
CA ARG A 255 4.17 13.85 16.22
C ARG A 255 3.91 12.36 16.03
N ALA A 256 4.73 11.68 15.24
CA ALA A 256 4.64 10.25 14.98
C ALA A 256 5.32 9.45 16.09
#